data_AF-X1RIM1-F1
#
_entry.id   AF-X1RIM1-F1
#
_cell.length_a   1.000
_cell.length_b   1.000
_cell.length_c   1.000
_cell.angle_alpha   90.00
_cell.angle_beta   90.00
_cell.angle_gamma   90.00
#
_symmetry.space_group_name_H-M   'P 1'
#
loop_
_entity.id
_entity.type
_entity.pdbx_description
1 polymer ?
#
loop_
_entity_poly.entity_id
_entity_poly.type
_entity_poly.pdbx_seq_one_letter_code
_entity_poly.pdbx_strand_id
1 'polypeptide(L)'
;MLNPTEYASKYPNQLSGGEAQRIGVARALAADPPIMLMDEPFGAVDPLTRERLQAQFIRIQQELKKTIILVTHDLDEAIRLADRIAIMESGKLVQYDTPEAILAKPANKFVHDFVGTDRALKRLSRISIKGIVKPAPSVSTNTPIKEVNTVCKQCHWVWVTDDDRRLIGWIDRTTLSEASSIKEAIVQGDPDEIAVT
;
A
#
# COMPACT_ATOMS: atom_id res chain seq x y z
N MET A 1 6.20 6.50 -20.33
CA MET A 1 5.54 6.37 -21.67
C MET A 1 6.62 6.47 -22.73
N LEU A 2 6.43 5.83 -23.90
CA LEU A 2 7.38 5.89 -25.02
C LEU A 2 7.43 7.30 -25.63
N ASN A 3 8.56 7.68 -26.24
CA ASN A 3 8.70 8.98 -26.90
C ASN A 3 7.87 9.03 -28.19
N PRO A 4 6.83 9.88 -28.30
CA PRO A 4 5.97 9.90 -29.48
C PRO A 4 6.73 10.16 -30.79
N THR A 5 7.73 11.05 -30.77
CA THR A 5 8.48 11.45 -31.95
C THR A 5 9.33 10.31 -32.53
N GLU A 6 9.79 9.39 -31.67
CA GLU A 6 10.64 8.27 -32.09
C GLU A 6 9.83 7.05 -32.56
N TYR A 7 8.60 6.87 -32.05
CA TYR A 7 7.80 5.67 -32.30
C TYR A 7 6.62 5.90 -33.26
N ALA A 8 6.24 7.15 -33.56
CA ALA A 8 5.09 7.45 -34.42
C ALA A 8 5.20 6.89 -35.85
N SER A 9 6.43 6.75 -36.38
CA SER A 9 6.69 6.23 -37.72
C SER A 9 7.06 4.74 -37.77
N LYS A 10 7.16 4.06 -36.61
CA LYS A 10 7.51 2.64 -36.54
C LYS A 10 6.29 1.77 -36.86
N TYR A 11 6.48 0.75 -37.69
CA TYR A 11 5.48 -0.27 -37.98
C TYR A 11 5.41 -1.30 -36.83
N PRO A 12 4.28 -2.02 -36.67
CA PRO A 12 4.12 -3.00 -35.58
C PRO A 12 5.21 -4.08 -35.52
N ASN A 13 5.74 -4.49 -36.68
CA ASN A 13 6.84 -5.46 -36.78
C ASN A 13 8.21 -4.90 -36.38
N GLN A 14 8.34 -3.60 -36.15
CA GLN A 14 9.55 -2.91 -35.70
C GLN A 14 9.54 -2.64 -34.20
N LEU A 15 8.53 -3.13 -33.48
CA LEU A 15 8.35 -2.96 -32.05
C LEU A 15 8.64 -4.26 -31.32
N SER A 16 9.29 -4.18 -30.16
CA SER A 16 9.30 -5.29 -29.20
C SER A 16 7.87 -5.55 -28.69
N GLY A 17 7.63 -6.76 -28.18
CA GLY A 17 6.31 -7.12 -27.63
C GLY A 17 5.81 -6.15 -26.56
N GLY A 18 6.70 -5.71 -25.66
CA GLY A 18 6.37 -4.71 -24.65
C GLY A 18 6.10 -3.31 -25.20
N GLU A 19 6.73 -2.91 -26.31
CA GLU A 19 6.43 -1.64 -26.99
C GLU A 19 5.09 -1.68 -27.70
N ALA A 20 4.82 -2.76 -28.43
CA ALA A 20 3.54 -2.99 -29.09
C ALA A 20 2.38 -2.98 -28.08
N GLN A 21 2.58 -3.59 -26.90
CA GLN A 21 1.59 -3.62 -25.84
C GLN A 21 1.33 -2.22 -25.25
N ARG A 22 2.38 -1.43 -25.01
CA ARG A 22 2.24 -0.02 -24.56
C ARG A 22 1.48 0.84 -25.57
N ILE A 23 1.75 0.68 -26.86
CA ILE A 23 1.02 1.38 -27.93
C ILE A 23 -0.42 0.88 -28.01
N GLY A 24 -0.66 -0.42 -27.81
CA GLY A 24 -2.00 -1.00 -27.74
C GLY A 24 -2.85 -0.39 -26.62
N VAL A 25 -2.28 -0.24 -25.42
CA VAL A 25 -2.95 0.44 -24.29
C VAL A 25 -3.20 1.92 -24.62
N ALA A 26 -2.21 2.63 -25.16
CA ALA A 26 -2.39 4.04 -25.55
C ALA A 26 -3.49 4.22 -26.61
N ARG A 27 -3.57 3.32 -27.60
CA ARG A 27 -4.61 3.30 -28.63
C ARG A 27 -6.00 3.07 -28.02
N ALA A 28 -6.11 2.15 -27.07
CA ALA A 28 -7.38 1.88 -26.37
C ALA A 28 -7.84 3.09 -25.55
N LEU A 29 -6.91 3.80 -24.90
CA LEU A 29 -7.19 5.03 -24.15
C LEU A 29 -7.57 6.21 -25.07
N ALA A 30 -6.91 6.35 -26.21
CA ALA A 30 -7.18 7.42 -27.17
C ALA A 30 -8.58 7.36 -27.79
N ALA A 31 -9.19 6.17 -27.85
CA ALA A 31 -10.57 5.99 -28.31
C ALA A 31 -11.64 6.46 -27.29
N ASP A 32 -11.21 6.85 -26.08
CA ASP A 32 -12.04 7.29 -24.96
C ASP A 32 -13.30 6.42 -24.65
N PRO A 33 -13.20 5.07 -24.69
CA PRO A 33 -14.38 4.23 -24.52
C PRO A 33 -14.93 4.33 -23.09
N PRO A 34 -16.24 4.13 -22.87
CA PRO A 34 -16.82 4.09 -21.53
C PRO A 34 -16.38 2.84 -20.73
N ILE A 35 -16.06 1.75 -21.44
CA ILE A 35 -15.61 0.48 -20.89
C ILE A 35 -14.36 0.01 -21.63
N MET A 36 -13.36 -0.44 -20.90
CA MET A 36 -12.12 -0.99 -21.43
C MET A 36 -11.97 -2.45 -21.01
N LEU A 37 -11.77 -3.33 -22.00
CA LEU A 37 -11.47 -4.74 -21.77
C LEU A 37 -9.99 -4.96 -22.09
N MET A 38 -9.28 -5.60 -21.17
CA MET A 38 -7.86 -5.89 -21.32
C MET A 38 -7.61 -7.36 -21.02
N ASP A 39 -7.01 -8.06 -21.97
CA ASP A 39 -6.59 -9.46 -21.82
C ASP A 39 -5.06 -9.50 -21.67
N GLU A 40 -4.59 -9.91 -20.50
CA GLU A 40 -3.18 -9.96 -20.08
C GLU A 40 -2.33 -8.73 -20.49
N PRO A 41 -2.76 -7.50 -20.14
CA PRO A 41 -2.19 -6.25 -20.67
C PRO A 41 -0.74 -5.99 -20.23
N PHE A 42 -0.19 -6.75 -19.30
CA PHE A 42 1.22 -6.64 -18.88
C PHE A 42 1.98 -7.99 -18.88
N GLY A 43 1.37 -9.08 -19.37
CA GLY A 43 1.96 -10.42 -19.33
C GLY A 43 3.26 -10.56 -20.12
N ALA A 44 3.40 -9.85 -21.25
CA ALA A 44 4.56 -9.91 -22.13
C ALA A 44 5.71 -8.96 -21.76
N VAL A 45 5.62 -8.29 -20.60
CA VAL A 45 6.61 -7.31 -20.15
C VAL A 45 7.47 -7.88 -19.01
N ASP A 46 8.76 -7.54 -19.01
CA ASP A 46 9.70 -7.90 -17.96
C ASP A 46 9.24 -7.36 -16.58
N PRO A 47 9.60 -8.01 -15.46
CA PRO A 47 9.06 -7.67 -14.14
C PRO A 47 9.27 -6.20 -13.72
N LEU A 48 10.47 -5.64 -13.97
CA LEU A 48 10.78 -4.26 -13.58
C LEU A 48 9.95 -3.26 -14.38
N THR A 49 9.85 -3.46 -15.69
CA THR A 49 9.06 -2.59 -16.56
C THR A 49 7.56 -2.77 -16.31
N ARG A 50 7.11 -3.99 -15.97
CA ARG A 50 5.72 -4.30 -15.60
C ARG A 50 5.27 -3.47 -14.42
N GLU A 51 6.04 -3.42 -13.33
CA GLU A 51 5.68 -2.61 -12.15
C GLU A 51 5.54 -1.12 -12.48
N ARG A 52 6.46 -0.59 -13.28
CA ARG A 52 6.40 0.81 -13.74
C ARG A 52 5.14 1.05 -14.56
N LEU A 53 4.78 0.14 -15.46
CA LEU A 53 3.57 0.25 -16.27
C LEU A 53 2.30 0.18 -15.46
N GLN A 54 2.21 -0.74 -14.51
CA GLN A 54 1.09 -0.84 -13.57
C GLN A 54 0.91 0.46 -12.78
N ALA A 55 1.99 1.06 -12.29
CA ALA A 55 1.93 2.33 -11.57
C ALA A 55 1.43 3.49 -12.46
N GLN A 56 1.90 3.57 -13.71
CA GLN A 56 1.38 4.57 -14.66
C GLN A 56 -0.08 4.32 -15.00
N PHE A 57 -0.47 3.06 -15.15
CA PHE A 57 -1.83 2.66 -15.45
C PHE A 57 -2.80 3.09 -14.34
N ILE A 58 -2.46 2.85 -13.06
CA ILE A 58 -3.26 3.30 -11.91
C ILE A 58 -3.47 4.82 -11.97
N ARG A 59 -2.40 5.59 -12.22
CA ARG A 59 -2.49 7.05 -12.31
C ARG A 59 -3.44 7.49 -13.43
N ILE A 60 -3.32 6.88 -14.60
CA ILE A 60 -4.18 7.19 -15.75
C ILE A 60 -5.63 6.80 -15.48
N GLN A 61 -5.87 5.65 -14.86
CA GLN A 61 -7.21 5.19 -14.49
C GLN A 61 -7.90 6.18 -13.53
N GLN A 62 -7.15 6.72 -12.57
CA GLN A 62 -7.67 7.72 -11.61
C GLN A 62 -8.12 9.01 -12.30
N GLU A 63 -7.44 9.39 -13.39
CA GLU A 63 -7.78 10.58 -14.18
C GLU A 63 -8.98 10.32 -15.12
N LEU A 64 -9.07 9.14 -15.74
CA LEU A 64 -10.05 8.84 -16.78
C LEU A 64 -11.41 8.37 -16.25
N LYS A 65 -11.50 7.84 -15.01
CA LYS A 65 -12.73 7.37 -14.36
C LYS A 65 -13.60 6.45 -15.25
N LYS A 66 -12.98 5.59 -16.06
CA LYS A 66 -13.65 4.61 -16.93
C LYS A 66 -13.78 3.26 -16.21
N THR A 67 -14.72 2.44 -16.67
CA THR A 67 -14.83 1.05 -16.19
C THR A 67 -13.80 0.19 -16.92
N ILE A 68 -12.97 -0.54 -16.18
CA ILE A 68 -11.94 -1.41 -16.75
C ILE A 68 -12.16 -2.83 -16.25
N ILE A 69 -12.19 -3.78 -17.17
CA ILE A 69 -12.17 -5.22 -16.89
C ILE A 69 -10.83 -5.75 -17.39
N LEU A 70 -10.01 -6.22 -16.45
CA LEU A 70 -8.70 -6.79 -16.71
C LEU A 70 -8.73 -8.28 -16.43
N VAL A 71 -8.28 -9.07 -17.40
CA VAL A 71 -8.08 -10.51 -17.27
C VAL A 71 -6.58 -10.74 -17.11
N THR A 72 -6.21 -11.47 -16.05
CA THR A 72 -4.83 -11.88 -15.78
C THR A 72 -4.83 -13.23 -15.08
N HIS A 73 -3.78 -13.99 -15.30
CA HIS A 73 -3.48 -15.20 -14.51
C HIS A 73 -2.61 -14.89 -13.28
N ASP A 74 -2.10 -13.66 -13.15
CA ASP A 74 -1.26 -13.21 -12.05
C ASP A 74 -2.12 -12.56 -10.96
N LEU A 75 -2.20 -13.21 -9.80
CA LEU A 75 -2.98 -12.68 -8.68
C LEU A 75 -2.36 -11.41 -8.09
N ASP A 76 -1.04 -11.24 -8.12
CA ASP A 76 -0.40 -10.04 -7.59
C ASP A 76 -0.75 -8.81 -8.41
N GLU A 77 -0.89 -8.98 -9.72
CA GLU A 77 -1.44 -7.96 -10.61
C GLU A 77 -2.89 -7.63 -10.23
N ALA A 78 -3.74 -8.64 -10.06
CA ALA A 78 -5.14 -8.44 -9.68
C ALA A 78 -5.27 -7.75 -8.31
N ILE A 79 -4.47 -8.15 -7.32
CA ILE A 79 -4.44 -7.53 -5.99
C ILE A 79 -3.93 -6.09 -6.08
N ARG A 80 -3.01 -5.77 -6.97
CA ARG A 80 -2.47 -4.41 -7.07
C ARG A 80 -3.42 -3.44 -7.79
N LEU A 81 -4.09 -3.92 -8.84
CA LEU A 81 -4.81 -3.06 -9.78
C LEU A 81 -6.32 -3.01 -9.55
N ALA A 82 -6.92 -4.07 -9.01
CA ALA A 82 -8.36 -4.22 -9.03
C ALA A 82 -9.04 -3.66 -7.77
N ASP A 83 -10.21 -3.05 -7.97
CA ASP A 83 -11.14 -2.72 -6.90
C ASP A 83 -11.89 -3.97 -6.41
N ARG A 84 -12.19 -4.90 -7.33
CA ARG A 84 -12.81 -6.20 -7.06
C ARG A 84 -12.22 -7.26 -7.98
N ILE A 85 -12.07 -8.47 -7.48
CA ILE A 85 -11.50 -9.60 -8.23
C ILE A 85 -12.54 -10.70 -8.37
N ALA A 86 -12.70 -11.22 -9.58
CA ALA A 86 -13.47 -12.41 -9.89
C ALA A 86 -12.50 -13.56 -10.17
N ILE A 87 -12.43 -14.55 -9.29
CA ILE A 87 -11.61 -15.75 -9.46
C ILE A 87 -12.44 -16.81 -10.15
N MET A 88 -11.94 -17.36 -11.25
CA MET A 88 -12.60 -18.39 -12.03
C MET A 88 -11.76 -19.68 -12.06
N GLU A 89 -12.44 -20.83 -12.01
CA GLU A 89 -11.84 -22.16 -12.15
C GLU A 89 -12.72 -22.99 -13.09
N SER A 90 -12.13 -23.59 -14.12
CA SER A 90 -12.85 -24.44 -15.10
C SER A 90 -14.13 -23.78 -15.66
N GLY A 91 -14.06 -22.49 -15.96
CA GLY A 91 -15.18 -21.71 -16.50
C GLY A 91 -16.28 -21.33 -15.49
N LYS A 92 -16.08 -21.60 -14.19
CA LYS A 92 -17.02 -21.23 -13.12
C LYS A 92 -16.43 -20.14 -12.25
N LEU A 93 -17.28 -19.18 -11.85
CA LEU A 93 -16.92 -18.20 -10.83
C LEU A 93 -16.82 -18.88 -9.47
N VAL A 94 -15.65 -18.83 -8.86
CA VAL A 94 -15.37 -19.43 -7.55
C VAL A 94 -15.56 -18.42 -6.44
N GLN A 95 -15.05 -17.19 -6.63
CA GLN A 95 -15.16 -16.12 -5.65
C GLN A 95 -15.17 -14.77 -6.36
N TYR A 96 -15.98 -13.83 -5.85
CA TYR A 96 -16.02 -12.45 -6.32
C TYR A 96 -16.11 -11.50 -5.13
N ASP A 97 -15.02 -10.80 -4.83
CA ASP A 97 -14.95 -9.90 -3.68
C ASP A 97 -13.86 -8.83 -3.83
N THR A 98 -13.70 -7.97 -2.83
CA THR A 98 -12.54 -7.09 -2.76
C THR A 98 -11.26 -7.90 -2.54
N PRO A 99 -10.09 -7.37 -2.94
CA PRO A 99 -8.82 -8.05 -2.70
C PRO A 99 -8.57 -8.33 -1.22
N GLU A 100 -8.95 -7.43 -0.31
CA GLU A 100 -8.82 -7.64 1.14
C GLU A 100 -9.66 -8.81 1.63
N ALA A 101 -10.88 -8.95 1.14
CA ALA A 101 -11.78 -10.03 1.53
C ALA A 101 -11.30 -11.39 0.99
N ILE A 102 -10.79 -11.43 -0.25
CA ILE A 102 -10.19 -12.64 -0.83
C ILE A 102 -8.96 -13.08 -0.03
N LEU A 103 -8.09 -12.14 0.33
CA LEU A 103 -6.90 -12.42 1.14
C LEU A 103 -7.25 -12.89 2.56
N ALA A 104 -8.29 -12.31 3.17
CA ALA A 104 -8.69 -12.62 4.54
C ALA A 104 -9.52 -13.90 4.65
N LYS A 105 -10.40 -14.16 3.67
CA LYS A 105 -11.34 -15.27 3.66
C LYS A 105 -11.46 -15.88 2.25
N PRO A 106 -10.47 -16.69 1.85
CA PRO A 106 -10.58 -17.52 0.65
C PRO A 106 -11.81 -18.44 0.72
N ALA A 107 -12.57 -18.54 -0.37
CA ALA A 107 -13.84 -19.29 -0.39
C ALA A 107 -13.63 -20.82 -0.32
N ASN A 108 -12.52 -21.33 -0.85
CA ASN A 108 -12.21 -22.76 -0.85
C ASN A 108 -10.69 -22.99 -0.87
N LYS A 109 -10.28 -24.27 -0.88
CA LYS A 109 -8.87 -24.66 -0.94
C LYS A 109 -8.17 -24.16 -2.21
N PHE A 110 -8.85 -24.18 -3.35
CA PHE A 110 -8.29 -23.65 -4.60
C PHE A 110 -7.91 -22.17 -4.47
N VAL A 111 -8.84 -21.31 -4.01
CA VAL A 111 -8.55 -19.88 -3.81
C VAL A 111 -7.46 -19.70 -2.75
N HIS A 112 -7.49 -20.49 -1.69
CA HIS A 112 -6.47 -20.46 -0.65
C HIS A 112 -5.05 -20.71 -1.22
N ASP A 113 -4.91 -21.75 -2.04
CA ASP A 113 -3.64 -22.16 -2.63
C ASP A 113 -3.22 -21.18 -3.74
N PHE A 114 -4.18 -20.65 -4.50
CA PHE A 114 -3.95 -19.64 -5.54
C PHE A 114 -3.45 -18.31 -4.97
N VAL A 115 -3.92 -17.92 -3.77
CA VAL A 115 -3.44 -16.72 -3.07
C VAL A 115 -2.01 -16.87 -2.55
N GLY A 116 -1.61 -18.09 -2.22
CA GLY A 116 -0.29 -18.41 -1.72
C GLY A 116 -0.07 -18.04 -0.25
N THR A 117 1.11 -18.42 0.26
CA THR A 117 1.48 -18.30 1.68
C THR A 117 1.70 -16.87 2.15
N ASP A 118 2.08 -15.96 1.25
CA ASP A 118 2.39 -14.56 1.58
C ASP A 118 1.14 -13.66 1.71
N ARG A 119 -0.06 -14.24 1.74
CA ARG A 119 -1.34 -13.54 1.86
C ARG A 119 -1.39 -12.53 3.00
N ALA A 120 -0.72 -12.84 4.11
CA ALA A 120 -0.71 -11.99 5.30
C ALA A 120 0.05 -10.69 5.03
N LEU A 121 1.22 -10.78 4.39
CA LEU A 121 2.03 -9.62 3.99
C LEU A 121 1.31 -8.81 2.91
N LYS A 122 0.72 -9.47 1.91
CA LYS A 122 -0.09 -8.82 0.86
C LYS A 122 -1.31 -8.09 1.43
N ARG A 123 -1.90 -8.59 2.51
CA ARG A 123 -3.00 -7.91 3.20
C ARG A 123 -2.50 -6.68 3.96
N LEU A 124 -1.36 -6.79 4.64
CA LEU A 124 -0.78 -5.66 5.39
C LEU A 124 -0.41 -4.48 4.46
N SER A 125 0.10 -4.75 3.26
CA SER A 125 0.44 -3.69 2.29
C SER A 125 -0.76 -2.89 1.78
N ARG A 126 -1.99 -3.42 1.92
CA ARG A 126 -3.22 -2.72 1.55
C ARG A 126 -3.83 -1.90 2.68
N ILE A 127 -3.41 -2.10 3.92
CA ILE A 127 -4.00 -1.36 5.03
C ILE A 127 -3.31 -0.01 5.16
N SER A 128 -4.08 1.07 5.00
CA SER A 128 -3.57 2.41 5.25
C SER A 128 -3.23 2.57 6.73
N ILE A 129 -1.94 2.86 7.00
CA ILE A 129 -1.43 3.16 8.35
C ILE A 129 -2.25 4.29 8.99
N LYS A 130 -2.67 5.28 8.21
CA LYS A 130 -3.49 6.42 8.67
C LYS A 130 -4.79 5.99 9.37
N GLY A 131 -5.38 4.86 8.98
CA GLY A 131 -6.62 4.33 9.57
C GLY A 131 -6.39 3.48 10.82
N ILE A 132 -5.16 3.08 11.12
CA ILE A 132 -4.78 2.27 12.28
C ILE A 132 -4.08 3.11 13.35
N VAL A 133 -3.36 4.16 12.95
CA VAL A 133 -2.62 5.02 13.87
C VAL A 133 -3.57 5.60 14.92
N LYS A 134 -3.28 5.28 16.18
CA LYS A 134 -3.94 5.88 17.34
C LYS A 134 -3.06 7.01 17.87
N PRO A 135 -3.65 8.09 18.41
CA PRO A 135 -2.89 9.08 19.16
C PRO A 135 -2.07 8.37 20.24
N ALA A 136 -0.76 8.57 20.21
CA ALA A 136 0.10 8.05 21.24
C ALA A 136 -0.04 8.93 22.50
N PRO A 137 -0.03 8.34 23.71
CA PRO A 137 -0.06 9.10 24.94
C PRO A 137 1.17 10.01 25.01
N SER A 138 0.94 11.30 25.16
CA SER A 138 2.00 12.31 25.22
C SER A 138 1.79 13.27 26.38
N VAL A 139 2.88 13.66 27.04
CA VAL A 139 2.89 14.66 28.13
C VAL A 139 3.83 15.82 27.77
N SER A 140 3.50 17.03 28.20
CA SER A 140 4.43 18.16 28.08
C SER A 140 5.55 18.02 29.13
N THR A 141 6.73 18.58 28.85
CA THR A 141 7.84 18.74 29.83
C THR A 141 7.42 19.40 31.14
N ASN A 142 6.33 20.17 31.12
CA ASN A 142 5.81 20.88 32.29
C ASN A 142 4.79 20.05 33.11
N THR A 143 4.46 18.84 32.67
CA THR A 143 3.47 17.98 33.34
C THR A 143 4.03 17.48 34.68
N PRO A 144 3.30 17.53 35.79
CA PRO A 144 3.77 16.96 37.05
C PRO A 144 4.02 15.45 36.96
N ILE A 145 5.12 14.96 37.53
CA ILE A 145 5.51 13.54 37.43
C ILE A 145 4.47 12.56 38.02
N LYS A 146 3.61 13.03 38.93
CA LYS A 146 2.47 12.26 39.46
C LYS A 146 1.40 11.98 38.39
N GLU A 147 1.15 12.94 37.50
CA GLU A 147 0.25 12.74 36.36
C GLU A 147 0.89 11.82 35.32
N VAL A 148 2.19 11.99 35.03
CA VAL A 148 2.92 11.09 34.12
C VAL A 148 2.89 9.64 34.63
N ASN A 149 3.11 9.42 35.93
CA ASN A 149 2.96 8.12 36.59
C ASN A 149 1.56 7.50 36.40
N THR A 150 0.52 8.33 36.34
CA THR A 150 -0.85 7.87 36.15
C THR A 150 -1.08 7.43 34.70
N VAL A 151 -0.53 8.17 33.73
CA VAL A 151 -0.58 7.82 32.30
C VAL A 151 0.26 6.57 31.99
N CYS A 152 1.46 6.45 32.55
CA CYS A 152 2.33 5.27 32.43
C CYS A 152 1.79 4.01 33.11
N LYS A 153 0.73 4.10 33.93
CA LYS A 153 0.03 2.89 34.42
C LYS A 153 -0.80 2.24 33.32
N GLN A 154 -1.21 3.00 32.31
CA GLN A 154 -2.06 2.54 31.21
C GLN A 154 -1.26 2.16 29.96
N CYS A 155 0.01 2.55 29.86
CA CYS A 155 0.87 2.33 28.69
C CYS A 155 2.33 2.06 29.13
N HIS A 156 3.09 1.27 28.36
CA HIS A 156 4.47 0.90 28.71
C HIS A 156 5.43 2.08 28.66
N TRP A 157 5.19 3.02 27.74
CA TRP A 157 5.97 4.22 27.51
C TRP A 157 5.03 5.38 27.16
N VAL A 158 5.50 6.61 27.36
CA VAL A 158 4.76 7.86 27.06
C VAL A 158 5.70 8.83 26.36
N TRP A 159 5.23 9.46 25.28
CA TRP A 159 6.02 10.50 24.58
C TRP A 159 6.08 11.78 25.41
N VAL A 160 7.21 12.47 25.33
CA VAL A 160 7.38 13.81 25.92
C VAL A 160 7.50 14.83 24.80
N THR A 161 6.67 15.87 24.88
CA THR A 161 6.71 16.99 23.95
C THR A 161 7.07 18.29 24.65
N ASP A 162 7.58 19.26 23.89
CA ASP A 162 7.67 20.64 24.37
C ASP A 162 6.29 21.33 24.37
N ASP A 163 6.27 22.61 24.75
CA ASP A 163 5.06 23.44 24.75
C ASP A 163 4.53 23.71 23.33
N ASP A 164 5.37 23.60 22.30
CA ASP A 164 5.03 23.70 20.87
C ASP A 164 4.61 22.35 20.25
N ARG A 165 4.42 21.31 21.07
CA ARG A 165 4.09 19.92 20.67
C ARG A 165 5.14 19.23 19.80
N ARG A 166 6.40 19.66 19.86
CA ARG A 166 7.51 18.96 19.21
C ARG A 166 7.96 17.80 20.09
N LEU A 167 8.22 16.66 19.48
CA LEU A 167 8.70 15.47 20.18
C LEU A 167 10.12 15.72 20.69
N ILE A 168 10.36 15.50 21.99
CA ILE A 168 11.69 15.60 22.62
C ILE A 168 12.25 14.20 22.94
N GLY A 169 11.37 13.24 23.23
CA GLY A 169 11.78 11.90 23.64
C GLY A 169 10.64 11.11 24.26
N TRP A 170 10.95 10.08 25.03
CA TRP A 170 9.95 9.28 25.75
C TRP A 170 10.38 9.02 27.19
N ILE A 171 9.41 8.63 28.00
CA ILE A 171 9.65 8.12 29.36
C ILE A 171 9.17 6.68 29.41
N ASP A 172 10.06 5.79 29.84
CA ASP A 172 9.75 4.40 30.19
C ASP A 172 9.31 4.32 31.66
N ARG A 173 8.43 3.38 31.97
CA ARG A 173 7.99 3.09 33.33
C ARG A 173 9.16 2.77 34.29
N THR A 174 10.23 2.18 33.79
CA THR A 174 11.44 1.82 34.57
C THR A 174 12.25 3.05 34.99
N THR A 175 12.40 4.04 34.11
CA THR A 175 13.10 5.30 34.42
C THR A 175 12.26 6.17 35.37
N LEU A 176 10.92 6.03 35.32
CA LEU A 176 9.98 6.79 36.14
C LEU A 176 9.96 6.41 37.61
N SER A 177 10.35 5.18 37.97
CA SER A 177 10.39 4.74 39.38
C SER A 177 11.52 5.38 40.19
N GLU A 178 12.55 5.89 39.52
CA GLU A 178 13.76 6.43 40.16
C GLU A 178 13.87 7.97 40.02
N ALA A 179 13.05 8.59 39.17
CA ALA A 179 13.15 10.00 38.82
C ALA A 179 12.22 10.91 39.65
N SER A 180 12.72 12.09 40.00
CA SER A 180 11.96 13.13 40.72
C SER A 180 11.37 14.19 39.79
N SER A 181 11.86 14.26 38.53
CA SER A 181 11.38 15.19 37.50
C SER A 181 11.38 14.55 36.10
N ILE A 182 10.59 15.11 35.16
CA ILE A 182 10.58 14.65 33.76
C ILE A 182 11.97 14.76 33.12
N LYS A 183 12.74 15.80 33.47
CA LYS A 183 14.10 15.99 32.93
C LYS A 183 15.08 14.88 33.31
N GLU A 184 14.85 14.20 34.43
CA GLU A 184 15.65 13.04 34.87
C GLU A 184 15.12 11.73 34.28
N ALA A 185 13.81 11.64 34.03
CA ALA A 185 13.14 10.45 33.53
C ALA A 185 13.15 10.31 32.00
N ILE A 186 13.37 11.41 31.29
CA ILE A 186 13.27 11.44 29.82
C ILE A 186 14.47 10.78 29.19
N VAL A 187 14.21 9.80 28.34
CA VAL A 187 15.15 9.32 27.34
C VAL A 187 14.99 10.24 26.14
N GLN A 188 15.95 11.14 25.97
CA GLN A 188 16.01 11.97 24.76
C GLN A 188 16.29 11.05 23.57
N GLY A 189 15.55 11.25 22.49
CA GLY A 189 15.83 10.58 21.25
C GLY A 189 15.55 11.51 20.08
N ASP A 190 16.32 11.34 19.02
CA ASP A 190 16.13 12.09 17.80
C ASP A 190 14.83 11.63 17.11
N PRO A 191 13.87 12.52 16.82
CA PRO A 191 12.69 12.17 16.05
C PRO A 191 12.99 11.42 14.75
N ASP A 192 14.12 11.68 14.12
CA ASP A 192 14.55 11.02 12.87
C ASP A 192 15.09 9.59 13.11
N GLU A 193 15.60 9.30 14.31
CA GLU A 193 16.02 7.93 14.71
C GLU A 193 14.85 7.11 15.26
N ILE A 194 13.85 7.77 15.86
CA ILE A 194 12.65 7.14 16.44
C ILE A 194 11.66 6.67 15.37
N ALA A 195 11.68 7.26 14.17
CA ALA A 195 10.71 7.02 13.12
C ALA A 195 10.96 5.78 12.24
N VAL A 196 11.98 4.96 12.54
CA VAL A 196 12.33 3.78 11.73
C VAL A 196 12.05 2.49 12.49
N THR A 197 10.83 1.97 12.37
CA THR A 197 10.55 0.52 12.37
C THR A 197 9.21 0.20 11.73
#